data_AF-A0A497XH81-F1
#
_entry.id   AF-A0A497XH81-F1
#
_cell.length_a   1.000
_cell.length_b   1.000
_cell.length_c   1.000
_cell.angle_alpha   90.00
_cell.angle_beta   90.00
_cell.angle_gamma   90.00
#
_symmetry.space_group_name_H-M   'P 1'
#
loop_
_entity.id
_entity.type
_entity.pdbx_description
1 polymer ?
#
loop_
_entity_poly.entity_id
_entity_poly.type
_entity_poly.pdbx_seq_one_letter_code
_entity_poly.pdbx_strand_id
1 'polypeptide(L)' 'MTTTDTAYCYHCGTHHPKSEMRQITTKGGKRWRCIKSIEATKRGTAERDAFGQRVSAINKAEAQSKARLILNADR' A
#
# COMPACT_ATOMS: atom_id res chain seq x y z
N MET A 1 9.48 36.74 2.98
CA MET A 1 10.04 35.92 4.06
C MET A 1 9.45 34.52 3.94
N THR A 2 10.12 33.60 3.25
CA THR A 2 9.71 32.19 3.21
C THR A 2 10.26 31.52 4.45
N THR A 3 9.50 31.53 5.54
CA THR A 3 9.77 30.70 6.70
C THR A 3 9.80 29.25 6.23
N THR A 4 11.00 28.67 6.12
CA THR A 4 11.17 27.24 5.87
C THR A 4 10.75 26.52 7.14
N ASP A 5 9.44 26.39 7.31
CA ASP A 5 8.82 25.68 8.42
C ASP A 5 9.15 24.20 8.24
N THR A 6 10.23 23.76 8.86
CA THR A 6 10.69 22.37 8.80
C THR A 6 10.11 21.57 9.95
N ALA A 7 9.77 20.31 9.71
CA ALA A 7 9.34 19.38 10.75
C ALA A 7 10.24 18.15 10.80
N TYR A 8 10.25 17.48 11.95
CA TYR A 8 11.06 16.30 12.17
C TYR A 8 10.41 15.04 11.56
N CYS A 9 11.14 14.32 10.72
CA CYS A 9 10.68 13.06 10.12
C CYS A 9 11.09 11.86 10.97
N TYR A 10 10.09 11.17 11.51
CA TYR A 10 10.30 9.95 12.31
C TYR A 10 10.84 8.74 11.53
N HIS A 11 10.90 8.80 10.20
CA HIS A 11 11.44 7.72 9.38
C HIS A 11 12.90 7.96 8.96
N CYS A 12 13.23 9.19 8.55
CA CYS A 12 14.57 9.55 8.09
C CYS A 12 15.49 10.01 9.24
N GLY A 13 14.94 10.36 10.40
CA GLY A 13 15.71 10.89 11.53
C GLY A 13 16.27 12.30 11.30
N THR A 14 15.69 13.06 10.35
CA THR A 14 16.13 14.41 9.99
C THR A 14 14.94 15.37 9.80
N HIS A 15 15.22 16.67 9.72
CA HIS A 15 14.22 17.70 9.47
C HIS A 15 13.99 17.89 7.97
N HIS A 16 12.73 17.94 7.56
CA HIS A 16 12.32 18.23 6.19
C HIS A 16 11.40 19.45 6.16
N PRO A 17 11.35 20.20 5.06
CA PRO A 17 10.36 21.27 4.90
C PRO A 17 8.94 20.69 4.99
N LYS A 18 8.04 21.34 5.74
CA LYS A 18 6.66 20.88 5.94
C LYS A 18 5.89 20.71 4.63
N SER A 19 6.27 21.43 3.57
CA SER A 19 5.73 21.24 2.21
C SER A 19 5.95 19.80 1.69
N GLU A 20 7.05 19.16 2.06
CA GLU A 20 7.39 17.78 1.67
C GLU A 20 7.05 16.76 2.77
N MET A 21 6.33 17.18 3.81
CA MET A 21 5.95 16.32 4.93
C MET A 21 4.45 16.14 5.03
N ARG A 22 4.05 14.99 5.57
CA ARG A 22 2.67 14.71 5.87
C ARG A 22 2.54 14.04 7.22
N GLN A 23 1.52 14.46 7.95
CA GLN A 23 1.16 13.82 9.19
C GLN A 23 0.35 12.56 8.87
N ILE A 24 0.84 11.40 9.31
CA ILE A 24 0.16 10.12 9.16
C ILE A 24 -0.46 9.70 10.49
N THR A 25 -1.68 9.20 10.44
CA THR A 25 -2.33 8.59 11.61
C THR A 25 -1.90 7.14 11.70
N THR A 26 -1.23 6.79 12.79
CA THR A 26 -0.90 5.40 13.14
C THR A 26 -1.76 4.95 14.32
N LYS A 27 -1.84 3.64 14.58
CA LYS A 27 -2.62 3.07 15.71
C LYS A 27 -2.30 3.74 17.07
N GLY A 28 -1.08 4.25 17.26
CA GLY A 28 -0.64 4.92 18.48
C GLY A 28 -0.60 6.46 18.40
N GLY A 29 -1.23 7.07 17.40
CA GLY A 29 -1.30 8.54 17.26
C GLY A 29 -0.75 9.07 15.94
N LYS A 30 -0.72 10.41 15.84
CA LYS A 30 -0.30 11.15 14.63
C LYS A 30 1.22 11.33 14.62
N ARG A 31 1.89 10.96 13.52
CA ARG A 31 3.35 11.10 13.36
C ARG A 31 3.69 11.84 12.07
N TRP A 32 4.74 12.66 12.10
CA TRP A 32 5.26 13.34 10.91
C TRP A 32 6.22 12.44 10.12
N ARG A 33 5.98 12.28 8.83
CA ARG A 33 6.89 11.60 7.90
C ARG A 33 6.99 12.35 6.58
N CYS A 34 8.13 12.23 5.90
CA CYS A 34 8.30 12.81 4.57
C CYS A 34 7.45 12.04 3.53
N ILE A 35 6.95 12.75 2.53
CA ILE A 35 6.09 12.19 1.47
C ILE A 35 6.81 11.03 0.77
N LYS A 36 8.10 11.18 0.46
CA LYS A 36 8.94 10.12 -0.16
C LYS A 36 8.87 8.79 0.60
N SER A 37 9.02 8.81 1.93
CA SER A 37 8.93 7.59 2.76
C SER A 37 7.53 6.99 2.76
N ILE A 38 6.50 7.85 2.82
CA ILE A 38 5.10 7.43 2.79
C ILE A 38 4.80 6.73 1.46
N GLU A 39 5.23 7.31 0.34
CA GLU A 39 5.06 6.74 -0.99
C GLU A 39 5.83 5.43 -1.16
N ALA A 40 7.09 5.37 -0.71
CA ALA A 40 7.88 4.14 -0.74
C ALA A 40 7.19 3.00 0.04
N THR A 41 6.63 3.31 1.22
CA THR A 41 5.89 2.34 2.04
C THR A 41 4.56 1.95 1.38
N LYS A 42 3.86 2.89 0.72
CA LYS A 42 2.61 2.63 0.00
C LYS A 42 2.81 1.74 -1.21
N ARG A 43 3.88 1.93 -1.98
CA ARG A 43 4.21 1.11 -3.15
C ARG A 43 4.31 -0.37 -2.78
N GLY A 44 5.04 -0.70 -1.71
CA GLY A 44 5.12 -2.09 -1.24
C GLY A 44 3.78 -2.70 -0.79
N THR A 45 2.80 -1.91 -0.38
CA THR A 45 1.45 -2.43 -0.08
C THR A 45 0.59 -2.54 -1.33
N ALA A 46 0.62 -1.54 -2.21
CA ALA A 46 -0.13 -1.56 -3.47
C ALA A 46 0.37 -2.66 -4.42
N GLU A 47 1.68 -2.87 -4.51
CA GLU A 47 2.27 -3.94 -5.31
C GLU A 47 1.92 -5.34 -4.76
N ARG A 48 1.92 -5.50 -3.43
CA ARG A 48 1.46 -6.74 -2.79
C ARG A 48 -0.04 -6.99 -2.99
N ASP A 49 -0.87 -5.95 -2.87
CA ASP A 49 -2.31 -6.05 -3.11
C ASP A 49 -2.61 -6.42 -4.57
N ALA A 50 -1.95 -5.77 -5.52
CA ALA A 50 -2.05 -6.09 -6.95
C ALA A 50 -1.64 -7.54 -7.25
N PHE A 51 -0.61 -8.07 -6.59
CA PHE A 51 -0.23 -9.47 -6.70
C PHE A 51 -1.32 -10.40 -6.15
N GLY A 52 -1.85 -10.13 -4.96
CA GLY A 52 -2.93 -10.92 -4.36
C GLY A 52 -4.20 -10.96 -5.23
N GLN A 53 -4.55 -9.84 -5.85
CA GLN A 53 -5.69 -9.76 -6.77
C GLN A 53 -5.47 -10.61 -8.03
N ARG A 54 -4.26 -10.60 -8.61
CA ARG A 54 -3.92 -11.46 -9.76
C ARG A 54 -4.03 -12.94 -9.41
N VAL A 55 -3.47 -13.36 -8.28
CA VAL A 55 -3.55 -14.76 -7.82
C VAL A 55 -5.00 -15.17 -7.57
N SER A 56 -5.80 -14.30 -6.95
CA SER A 56 -7.22 -14.57 -6.70
C SER A 56 -8.02 -14.72 -8.01
N ALA A 57 -7.72 -13.91 -9.03
CA ALA A 57 -8.34 -14.04 -10.34
C ALA A 57 -7.99 -15.36 -11.04
N ILE A 58 -6.73 -15.80 -10.96
CA ILE A 58 -6.28 -17.10 -11.49
C ILE A 58 -7.01 -18.24 -10.78
N ASN A 59 -6.99 -18.23 -9.45
CA ASN A 59 -7.66 -19.27 -8.66
C ASN A 59 -9.17 -19.34 -8.96
N LYS A 60 -9.83 -18.20 -9.16
CA LYS A 60 -11.24 -18.14 -9.54
C LYS A 60 -11.48 -18.74 -10.92
N ALA A 61 -10.63 -18.45 -11.90
CA ALA A 61 -10.73 -19.01 -13.25
C ALA A 61 -10.51 -20.53 -13.26
N GLU A 62 -9.53 -21.02 -12.48
CA GLU A 62 -9.28 -22.45 -12.32
C GLU A 62 -10.43 -23.16 -11.59
N ALA A 63 -10.96 -22.56 -10.52
CA ALA A 63 -12.10 -23.09 -9.79
C ALA A 63 -13.35 -23.18 -10.68
N GLN A 64 -13.62 -22.16 -11.50
CA GLN A 64 -14.72 -22.18 -12.46
C GLN A 64 -14.53 -23.26 -13.53
N SER A 65 -13.32 -23.44 -14.04
CA SER A 65 -13.00 -24.48 -15.02
C SER A 65 -13.18 -25.88 -14.43
N LYS A 66 -12.69 -26.11 -13.20
CA LYS A 66 -12.88 -27.37 -12.47
C LYS A 66 -14.36 -27.63 -12.16
N ALA A 67 -15.09 -26.63 -11.69
CA ALA A 67 -16.52 -26.76 -11.42
C ALA A 67 -17.30 -27.11 -12.70
N ARG A 68 -16.94 -26.51 -13.84
CA ARG A 68 -17.54 -26.83 -15.13
C ARG A 68 -17.22 -28.26 -15.55
N LEU A 69 -15.98 -28.72 -15.40
CA LEU A 69 -15.60 -30.11 -15.72
C LEU A 69 -16.36 -31.12 -14.83
N ILE A 70 -16.49 -30.85 -13.54
CA ILE A 70 -17.25 -31.69 -12.61
C ILE A 70 -18.72 -31.74 -13.00
N LEU A 71 -19.35 -30.60 -13.31
CA LEU A 71 -20.74 -30.53 -13.78
C LEU A 71 -20.99 -31.25 -15.11
N ASN A 72 -19.98 -31.35 -15.98
CA ASN A 72 -20.08 -32.08 -17.25
C ASN A 72 -19.71 -33.56 -17.12
N ALA A 73 -19.07 -33.97 -16.02
CA ALA A 73 -18.73 -35.37 -15.74
C ALA A 73 -19.83 -36.12 -14.98
N ASP A 74 -20.76 -35.39 -14.35
CA ASP A 74 -21.93 -35.92 -13.63
C ASP A 74 -23.17 -36.09 -14.52
N ARG A 75 -23.04 -35.86 -15.84
CA ARG A 75 -24.12 -35.97 -16.83
C ARG A 75 -23.83 -37.07 -17.84
#